data_AF-D0CDN8-F1
#
_entry.id   AF-D0CDN8-F1
#
_cell.length_a   1.000
_cell.length_b   1.000
_cell.length_c   1.000
_cell.angle_alpha   90.00
_cell.angle_beta   90.00
_cell.angle_gamma   90.00
#
_symmetry.space_group_name_H-M   'P 1'
#
loop_
_entity.id
_entity.type
_entity.pdbx_description
1 polymer ?
#
loop_
_entity_poly.entity_id
_entity_poly.type
_entity_poly.pdbx_seq_one_letter_code
_entity_poly.pdbx_strand_id
1 'polypeptide(L)'
;MAICFLFSMLGSSIVGLIKSQSAHACPWNMVHPNTLGSYIWDFSAKHGHCFPGGHASAGFILMTGYFVYRLEQPKRAYFYLFSGILLGFMMGWAQMMRGAHFLSHNLWTGWVVWAINILFYAICIHRFEFEKQVKQELT
;
A
#
# COMPACT_ATOMS: atom_id res chain seq x y z
N MET A 1 -6.98 -21.74 0.70
CA MET A 1 -6.65 -20.55 -0.10
C MET A 1 -7.52 -19.32 0.21
N ALA A 2 -8.86 -19.45 0.22
CA ALA A 2 -9.78 -18.30 0.36
C ALA A 2 -9.64 -17.49 1.67
N ILE A 3 -9.32 -18.12 2.80
CA ILE A 3 -9.11 -17.41 4.08
C ILE A 3 -7.86 -16.51 4.00
N CYS A 4 -6.80 -16.99 3.36
CA CYS A 4 -5.57 -16.24 3.16
C CYS A 4 -5.73 -15.05 2.21
N PHE A 5 -6.66 -15.15 1.26
CA PHE A 5 -7.07 -14.06 0.38
C PHE A 5 -7.75 -12.92 1.16
N LEU A 6 -8.68 -13.26 2.06
CA LEU A 6 -9.35 -12.25 2.88
C LEU A 6 -8.38 -11.59 3.87
N PHE A 7 -7.44 -12.36 4.42
CA PHE A 7 -6.42 -11.83 5.34
C PHE A 7 -5.46 -10.84 4.66
N SER A 8 -5.00 -11.12 3.44
CA SER A 8 -4.13 -10.19 2.71
C SER A 8 -4.87 -8.94 2.24
N MET A 9 -6.15 -9.05 1.89
CA MET A 9 -7.00 -7.88 1.60
C MET A 9 -7.26 -7.02 2.84
N LEU A 10 -7.57 -7.64 4.00
CA LEU A 10 -7.76 -6.93 5.27
C LEU A 10 -6.45 -6.30 5.77
N GLY A 11 -5.31 -6.94 5.51
CA GLY A 11 -3.98 -6.39 5.79
C GLY A 11 -3.74 -5.03 5.13
N SER A 12 -4.38 -4.75 4.00
CA SER A 12 -4.23 -3.46 3.32
C SER A 12 -5.01 -2.32 3.98
N SER A 13 -5.97 -2.62 4.87
CA SER A 13 -6.61 -1.64 5.75
C SER A 13 -5.63 -1.03 6.76
N ILE A 14 -4.51 -1.71 7.03
CA ILE A 14 -3.41 -1.20 7.86
C ILE A 14 -2.83 0.08 7.23
N VAL A 15 -2.82 0.20 5.91
CA VAL A 15 -2.33 1.42 5.24
C VAL A 15 -3.20 2.64 5.55
N GLY A 16 -4.50 2.44 5.73
CA GLY A 16 -5.42 3.47 6.22
C GLY A 16 -5.14 3.88 7.67
N LEU A 17 -4.78 2.93 8.53
CA LEU A 17 -4.38 3.19 9.92
C LEU A 17 -3.02 3.89 10.04
N ILE A 18 -2.09 3.61 9.13
CA ILE A 18 -0.80 4.33 9.06
C ILE A 18 -1.05 5.77 8.60
N LYS A 19 -2.01 5.99 7.69
CA LYS A 19 -2.39 7.34 7.24
C LYS A 19 -2.93 8.21 8.37
N SER A 20 -3.84 7.66 9.19
CA SER A 20 -4.44 8.41 10.29
C SER A 20 -3.42 8.83 11.35
N GLN A 21 -2.34 8.07 11.51
CA GLN A 21 -1.28 8.35 12.48
C GLN A 21 -0.12 9.20 11.93
N SER A 22 -0.10 9.52 10.62
CA SER A 22 1.05 10.20 10.04
C SER A 22 0.99 11.72 10.17
N ALA A 23 1.99 12.29 10.84
CA ALA A 23 2.23 13.72 10.92
C ALA A 23 3.14 14.22 9.77
N HIS A 24 2.93 13.77 8.53
CA HIS A 24 3.66 14.28 7.36
C HIS A 24 2.89 15.42 6.68
N ALA A 25 3.58 16.54 6.45
CA ALA A 25 3.07 17.71 5.76
C ALA A 25 2.71 17.41 4.29
N CYS A 26 1.65 18.07 3.79
CA CYS A 26 1.22 18.01 2.41
C CYS A 26 1.98 19.04 1.55
N PRO A 27 2.40 18.72 0.30
CA PRO A 27 3.11 19.65 -0.58
C PRO A 27 2.42 20.99 -0.82
N TRP A 28 1.09 21.01 -0.94
CA TRP A 28 0.33 22.24 -1.12
C TRP A 28 0.33 23.19 0.11
N ASN A 29 0.74 22.69 1.29
CA ASN A 29 0.71 23.40 2.56
C ASN A 29 2.13 23.73 3.04
N MET A 30 3.14 23.44 2.21
CA MET A 30 4.52 23.74 2.53
C MET A 30 4.96 25.12 2.06
N VAL A 31 4.21 25.77 1.16
CA VAL A 31 4.57 27.08 0.63
C VAL A 31 3.38 28.02 0.77
N HIS A 32 3.56 29.07 1.57
CA HIS A 32 2.53 30.09 1.77
C HIS A 32 3.12 31.49 1.61
N PRO A 33 2.36 32.44 1.03
CA PRO A 33 2.79 33.82 0.91
C PRO A 33 2.84 34.46 2.31
N ASN A 34 3.88 35.25 2.56
CA ASN A 34 3.96 36.10 3.74
C ASN A 34 3.43 37.52 3.46
N THR A 35 3.32 38.30 4.52
CA THR A 35 2.80 39.67 4.48
C THR A 35 3.64 40.64 3.64
N LEU A 36 4.87 40.27 3.29
CA LEU A 36 5.81 41.07 2.49
C LEU A 36 5.84 40.65 1.01
N GLY A 37 4.95 39.76 0.58
CA GLY A 37 4.90 39.28 -0.81
C GLY A 37 5.99 38.27 -1.17
N SER A 38 6.71 37.73 -0.19
CA SER A 38 7.67 36.63 -0.38
C SER A 38 7.08 35.30 0.10
N TYR A 39 7.61 34.18 -0.38
CA TYR A 39 7.12 32.84 -0.04
C TYR A 39 7.94 32.25 1.11
N ILE A 40 7.25 31.71 2.13
CA ILE A 40 7.88 31.02 3.26
C ILE A 40 7.60 29.52 3.12
N TRP A 41 8.62 28.73 3.46
CA TRP A 41 8.50 27.28 3.58
C TRP A 41 8.06 26.90 5.00
N ASP A 42 6.88 26.31 5.12
CA ASP A 42 6.36 25.79 6.38
C ASP A 42 6.45 24.27 6.43
N PHE A 43 7.41 23.76 7.21
CA PHE A 43 7.55 22.33 7.48
C PHE A 43 6.84 21.88 8.76
N SER A 44 6.11 22.80 9.43
CA SER A 44 5.24 22.47 10.53
C SER A 44 4.11 21.60 9.98
N ALA A 45 4.13 20.31 10.28
CA ALA A 45 3.10 19.36 9.86
C ALA A 45 1.72 19.58 10.52
N LYS A 46 1.38 20.83 10.88
CA LYS A 46 0.13 21.29 11.50
C LYS A 46 -1.12 20.90 10.71
N HIS A 47 -1.01 20.78 9.38
CA HIS A 47 -2.08 20.31 8.48
C HIS A 47 -1.67 18.97 7.79
N GLY A 48 -1.14 18.02 8.57
CA GLY A 48 -0.54 16.76 8.10
C GLY A 48 -1.52 15.68 7.58
N HIS A 49 -1.17 14.39 7.72
CA HIS A 49 -1.87 13.20 7.19
C HIS A 49 -1.69 12.91 5.69
N CYS A 50 -0.65 13.48 5.06
CA CYS A 50 -0.34 13.25 3.65
C CYS A 50 0.61 12.07 3.38
N PHE A 51 0.81 11.20 4.36
CA PHE A 51 1.51 9.93 4.19
C PHE A 51 0.76 8.83 4.95
N PRO A 52 0.59 7.61 4.42
CA PRO A 52 0.78 7.17 3.04
C PRO A 52 -0.33 7.71 2.10
N GLY A 53 -0.15 7.52 0.79
CA GLY A 53 -1.10 7.91 -0.24
C GLY A 53 -2.30 6.98 -0.27
N GLY A 54 -3.41 7.33 0.38
CA GLY A 54 -4.59 6.46 0.46
C GLY A 54 -5.19 6.06 -0.91
N HIS A 55 -5.10 6.94 -1.91
CA HIS A 55 -5.53 6.63 -3.27
C HIS A 55 -4.54 5.71 -3.97
N ALA A 56 -3.23 5.91 -3.78
CA ALA A 56 -2.21 5.03 -4.33
C ALA A 56 -2.30 3.62 -3.73
N SER A 57 -2.55 3.49 -2.43
CA SER A 57 -2.74 2.19 -1.77
C SER A 57 -3.94 1.42 -2.29
N ALA A 58 -5.03 2.11 -2.65
CA ALA A 58 -6.20 1.48 -3.24
C ALA A 58 -5.90 0.86 -4.62
N GLY A 59 -4.96 1.41 -5.39
CA GLY A 59 -4.45 0.78 -6.60
C GLY A 59 -3.48 -0.37 -6.31
N PHE A 60 -2.52 -0.15 -5.40
CA PHE A 60 -1.52 -1.17 -5.05
C PHE A 60 -2.10 -2.42 -4.39
N ILE A 61 -3.31 -2.36 -3.79
CA ILE A 61 -3.97 -3.56 -3.21
C ILE A 61 -4.18 -4.68 -4.23
N LEU A 62 -4.29 -4.37 -5.53
CA LEU A 62 -4.41 -5.40 -6.56
C LEU A 62 -3.17 -6.29 -6.66
N MET A 63 -2.00 -5.83 -6.18
CA MET A 63 -0.79 -6.66 -6.08
C MET A 63 -1.00 -7.88 -5.18
N THR A 64 -1.96 -7.85 -4.25
CA THR A 64 -2.37 -9.02 -3.46
C THR A 64 -2.74 -10.21 -4.35
N GLY A 65 -3.36 -9.96 -5.52
CA GLY A 65 -3.70 -11.00 -6.49
C GLY A 65 -2.49 -11.79 -7.00
N TYR A 66 -1.29 -11.19 -7.01
CA TYR A 66 -0.06 -11.91 -7.35
C TYR A 66 0.19 -13.08 -6.40
N PHE A 67 0.13 -12.84 -5.09
CA PHE A 67 0.35 -13.86 -4.07
C PHE A 67 -0.72 -14.94 -4.08
N VAL A 68 -1.92 -14.61 -4.54
CA VAL A 68 -3.06 -15.53 -4.62
C VAL A 68 -2.90 -16.51 -5.77
N TYR A 69 -2.57 -16.00 -6.96
CA TYR A 69 -2.52 -16.81 -8.17
C TYR A 69 -1.14 -17.37 -8.49
N ARG A 70 -0.07 -16.99 -7.76
CA ARG A 70 1.31 -17.36 -8.15
C ARG A 70 1.58 -18.86 -8.22
N LEU A 71 0.89 -19.69 -7.42
CA LEU A 71 1.11 -21.13 -7.39
C LEU A 71 0.32 -21.89 -8.46
N GLU A 72 -0.90 -21.43 -8.78
CA GLU A 72 -1.80 -22.15 -9.69
C GLU A 72 -1.84 -21.54 -11.10
N GLN A 73 -1.72 -20.22 -11.22
CA GLN A 73 -2.00 -19.47 -12.45
C GLN A 73 -1.03 -18.28 -12.61
N PRO A 74 0.24 -18.53 -12.98
CA PRO A 74 1.29 -17.49 -12.99
C PRO A 74 0.97 -16.32 -13.94
N LYS A 75 0.35 -16.58 -15.11
CA LYS A 75 -0.06 -15.51 -16.03
C LYS A 75 -1.04 -14.52 -15.39
N ARG A 76 -2.03 -15.03 -14.63
CA ARG A 76 -2.97 -14.18 -13.88
C ARG A 76 -2.29 -13.47 -12.72
N ALA A 77 -1.35 -14.14 -12.04
CA ALA A 77 -0.59 -13.52 -10.96
C ALA A 77 0.16 -12.27 -11.44
N TYR A 78 0.88 -12.36 -12.57
CA TYR A 78 1.58 -11.22 -13.15
C TYR A 78 0.63 -10.13 -13.64
N PHE A 79 -0.54 -10.50 -14.20
CA PHE A 79 -1.56 -9.51 -14.54
C PHE A 79 -1.97 -8.66 -13.33
N TYR A 80 -2.26 -9.29 -12.19
CA TYR A 80 -2.60 -8.57 -10.95
C TYR A 80 -1.44 -7.72 -10.41
N LEU A 81 -0.21 -8.22 -10.52
CA LEU A 81 0.99 -7.47 -10.12
C LEU A 81 1.13 -6.18 -10.94
N PHE A 82 1.12 -6.30 -12.28
CA PHE A 82 1.33 -5.16 -13.17
C PHE A 82 0.15 -4.18 -13.13
N SER A 83 -1.08 -4.68 -13.09
CA SER A 83 -2.27 -3.82 -12.95
C SER A 83 -2.28 -3.05 -11.63
N GLY A 84 -1.89 -3.69 -10.52
CA GLY A 84 -1.79 -3.01 -9.22
C GLY A 84 -0.69 -1.96 -9.17
N ILE A 85 0.48 -2.24 -9.76
CA ILE A 85 1.55 -1.25 -9.91
C ILE A 85 1.06 -0.07 -10.74
N LEU A 86 0.49 -0.34 -11.93
CA LEU A 86 0.04 0.70 -12.85
C LEU A 86 -1.06 1.56 -12.22
N LEU A 87 -2.10 0.95 -11.64
CA LEU A 87 -3.21 1.68 -11.03
C LEU A 87 -2.75 2.44 -9.78
N GLY A 88 -1.89 1.87 -8.94
CA GLY A 88 -1.33 2.56 -7.79
C GLY A 88 -0.52 3.79 -8.18
N PHE A 89 0.30 3.70 -9.22
CA PHE A 89 1.02 4.85 -9.76
C PHE A 89 0.11 5.86 -10.45
N MET A 90 -0.89 5.44 -11.23
CA MET A 90 -1.85 6.36 -11.86
C MET A 90 -2.64 7.17 -10.82
N MET A 91 -3.14 6.50 -9.78
CA MET A 91 -3.86 7.15 -8.68
C MET A 91 -2.93 8.04 -7.86
N GLY A 92 -1.70 7.59 -7.57
CA GLY A 92 -0.68 8.39 -6.89
C GLY A 92 -0.27 9.63 -7.68
N TRP A 93 -0.14 9.49 -9.01
CA TRP A 93 0.20 10.57 -9.93
C TRP A 93 -0.87 11.67 -9.93
N ALA A 94 -2.15 11.29 -9.99
CA ALA A 94 -3.25 12.24 -9.91
C ALA A 94 -3.16 13.12 -8.65
N GLN A 95 -2.74 12.53 -7.52
CA GLN A 95 -2.57 13.27 -6.28
C GLN A 95 -1.27 14.09 -6.22
N MET A 96 -0.21 13.66 -6.93
CA MET A 96 1.00 14.48 -7.11
C MET A 96 0.70 15.73 -7.93
N MET A 97 -0.08 15.61 -9.01
CA MET A 97 -0.48 16.76 -9.84
C MET A 97 -1.32 17.78 -9.06
N ARG A 98 -2.06 17.32 -8.03
CA ARG A 98 -2.77 18.21 -7.10
C ARG A 98 -1.87 18.83 -6.03
N GLY A 99 -0.61 18.42 -5.93
CA GLY A 99 0.28 18.83 -4.85
C GLY A 99 -0.05 18.21 -3.49
N ALA A 100 -0.83 17.12 -3.45
CA ALA A 100 -1.22 16.48 -2.18
C ALA A 100 -0.19 15.47 -1.66
N HIS A 101 0.64 14.90 -2.55
CA HIS A 101 1.63 13.89 -2.18
C HIS A 101 2.95 14.08 -2.94
N PHE A 102 4.06 13.76 -2.28
CA PHE A 102 5.35 13.58 -2.96
C PHE A 102 5.41 12.21 -3.64
N LEU A 103 6.31 12.06 -4.62
CA LEU A 103 6.61 10.77 -5.23
C LEU A 103 7.06 9.74 -4.17
N SER A 104 7.88 10.17 -3.21
CA SER A 104 8.33 9.33 -2.09
C SER A 104 7.16 8.76 -1.30
N HIS A 105 6.09 9.53 -1.07
CA HIS A 105 4.90 9.05 -0.37
C HIS A 105 4.24 7.90 -1.12
N ASN A 106 4.16 7.98 -2.45
CA ASN A 106 3.58 6.93 -3.29
C ASN A 106 4.47 5.69 -3.35
N LEU A 107 5.79 5.86 -3.52
CA LEU A 107 6.75 4.74 -3.54
C LEU A 107 6.74 3.96 -2.22
N TRP A 108 6.74 4.66 -1.08
CA TRP A 108 6.67 4.02 0.22
C TRP A 108 5.32 3.35 0.47
N THR A 109 4.23 3.91 -0.05
CA THR A 109 2.92 3.25 0.01
C THR A 109 2.96 1.90 -0.71
N GLY A 110 3.52 1.84 -1.92
CA GLY A 110 3.69 0.59 -2.66
C GLY A 110 4.56 -0.42 -1.93
N TRP A 111 5.68 0.02 -1.35
CA TRP A 111 6.56 -0.83 -0.55
C TRP A 111 5.87 -1.43 0.68
N VAL A 112 5.15 -0.61 1.45
CA VAL A 112 4.41 -1.06 2.63
C VAL A 112 3.32 -2.06 2.26
N VAL A 113 2.54 -1.79 1.21
CA VAL A 113 1.52 -2.73 0.70
C VAL A 113 2.17 -4.06 0.31
N TRP A 114 3.31 -4.01 -0.38
CA TRP A 114 4.04 -5.22 -0.78
C TRP A 114 4.57 -6.02 0.42
N ALA A 115 5.20 -5.35 1.38
CA ALA A 115 5.74 -5.97 2.59
C ALA A 115 4.64 -6.64 3.43
N ILE A 116 3.49 -5.98 3.60
CA ILE A 116 2.32 -6.54 4.27
C ILE A 116 1.85 -7.81 3.55
N ASN A 117 1.74 -7.76 2.22
CA ASN A 117 1.33 -8.92 1.43
C ASN A 117 2.31 -10.09 1.57
N ILE A 118 3.62 -9.85 1.57
CA ILE A 118 4.64 -10.89 1.82
C ILE A 118 4.44 -11.51 3.20
N LEU A 119 4.26 -10.70 4.25
CA LEU A 119 4.11 -11.18 5.61
C LEU A 119 2.88 -12.10 5.74
N PHE A 120 1.72 -11.64 5.26
CA PHE A 120 0.50 -12.45 5.28
C PHE A 120 0.63 -13.71 4.44
N TYR A 121 1.29 -13.62 3.28
CA TYR A 121 1.53 -14.77 2.43
C TYR A 121 2.42 -15.83 3.12
N ALA A 122 3.49 -15.41 3.79
CA ALA A 122 4.40 -16.31 4.52
C ALA A 122 3.67 -17.03 5.67
N ILE A 123 2.91 -16.28 6.49
CA ILE A 123 2.10 -16.86 7.57
C ILE A 123 1.11 -17.90 7.02
N CYS A 124 0.50 -17.59 5.89
CA CYS A 124 -0.46 -18.46 5.24
C CYS A 124 0.15 -19.76 4.70
N ILE A 125 1.30 -19.69 4.03
CA ILE A 125 2.00 -20.90 3.57
C ILE A 125 2.37 -21.78 4.75
N HIS A 126 2.99 -21.22 5.79
CA HIS A 126 3.42 -22.01 6.94
C HIS A 126 2.25 -22.72 7.61
N ARG A 127 1.10 -22.05 7.71
CA ARG A 127 -0.12 -22.68 8.24
C ARG A 127 -0.62 -23.82 7.33
N PHE A 128 -0.62 -23.65 6.01
CA PHE A 128 -1.04 -24.70 5.09
C PHE A 128 -0.12 -25.91 5.12
N GLU A 129 1.19 -25.70 5.20
CA GLU A 129 2.18 -26.78 5.32
C GLU A 129 1.99 -27.56 6.63
N PHE A 130 1.79 -26.85 7.74
CA PHE A 130 1.51 -27.45 9.04
C PHE A 130 0.21 -28.28 9.04
N GLU A 131 -0.89 -27.72 8.52
CA GLU A 131 -2.17 -28.45 8.40
C GLU A 131 -2.06 -29.71 7.53
N LYS A 132 -1.21 -29.67 6.50
CA LYS A 132 -0.95 -30.82 5.62
C LYS A 132 -0.14 -31.92 6.34
N GLN A 133 0.88 -31.54 7.09
CA GLN A 133 1.69 -32.48 7.89
C GLN A 133 0.84 -33.20 8.94
N VAL A 134 0.05 -32.47 9.72
CA VAL A 134 -0.82 -33.05 10.77
C VAL A 134 -1.82 -34.04 10.17
N LYS A 135 -2.44 -33.73 9.01
CA LYS A 135 -3.36 -34.66 8.35
C LYS A 135 -2.68 -35.93 7.86
N GLN A 136 -1.43 -35.83 7.41
CA GLN A 136 -0.65 -36.97 6.96
C GLN A 136 -0.22 -37.87 8.12
N GLU A 137 0.01 -37.33 9.32
CA GLU A 137 0.30 -38.13 10.53
C GLU A 137 -0.94 -38.82 11.13
N LEU A 138 -2.14 -38.28 10.89
CA LEU A 138 -3.41 -38.88 11.34
C LEU A 138 -3.99 -39.94 10.38
N THR A 139 -3.38 -40.17 9.22
CA THR A 139 -3.84 -41.14 8.19
C THR A 139 -2.91 -42.34 8.17
#